data_AF-A0A7W9GMC2-F1
#
_entry.id   AF-A0A7W9GMC2-F1
#
_cell.length_a   1.000
_cell.length_b   1.000
_cell.length_c   1.000
_cell.angle_alpha   90.00
_cell.angle_beta   90.00
_cell.angle_gamma   90.00
#
_symmetry.space_group_name_H-M   'P 1'
#
loop_
_entity.id
_entity.type
_entity.pdbx_description
1 polymer ?
#
loop_
_entity_poly.entity_id
_entity_poly.type
_entity_poly.pdbx_seq_one_letter_code
_entity_poly.pdbx_strand_id
1 'polypeptide(L)'
;MSGSMPAPRPALVRRSDGTVGSTGGHLSSLAVDEAAVAKAVKKHKKKTHSGDDDAELTVPLSKRDRKRLRRKADAYGWTAEEAAAHVLRAWADE
;
A
#
# COMPACT_ATOMS: atom_id res chain seq x y z
N MET A 1 5.55 34.92 -26.45
CA MET A 1 4.79 33.87 -27.17
C MET A 1 4.16 32.97 -26.12
N SER A 2 2.92 33.26 -25.71
CA SER A 2 2.23 32.43 -24.72
C SER A 2 1.71 31.19 -25.41
N GLY A 3 2.47 30.10 -25.33
CA GLY A 3 2.03 28.78 -25.78
C GLY A 3 0.88 28.31 -24.88
N SER A 4 -0.35 28.55 -25.31
CA SER A 4 -1.53 27.91 -24.74
C SER A 4 -1.39 26.41 -25.03
N MET A 5 -0.92 25.66 -24.03
CA MET A 5 -0.94 24.21 -24.10
C MET A 5 -2.40 23.77 -24.27
N PRO A 6 -2.70 22.89 -25.25
CA PRO A 6 -4.06 22.43 -25.46
C PRO A 6 -4.56 21.74 -24.18
N ALA A 7 -5.81 22.00 -23.81
CA ALA A 7 -6.39 21.41 -22.62
C ALA A 7 -6.27 19.88 -22.69
N PRO A 8 -5.92 19.21 -21.57
CA PRO A 8 -5.77 17.77 -21.54
C PRO A 8 -7.08 17.10 -21.97
N ARG A 9 -6.97 16.12 -22.86
CA ARG A 9 -8.15 15.42 -23.38
C ARG A 9 -8.82 14.66 -22.23
N PRO A 10 -10.17 14.73 -22.12
CA PRO A 10 -10.87 14.03 -21.06
C PRO A 10 -10.68 12.52 -21.21
N ALA A 11 -10.37 11.84 -20.11
CA ALA A 11 -10.37 10.39 -20.08
C ALA A 11 -11.81 9.88 -20.25
N LEU A 12 -12.00 8.89 -21.12
CA LEU A 12 -13.31 8.33 -21.44
C LEU A 12 -13.45 6.97 -20.79
N VAL A 13 -14.63 6.67 -20.24
CA VAL A 13 -14.97 5.36 -19.69
C VAL A 13 -16.26 4.86 -20.32
N ARG A 14 -16.27 3.55 -20.59
CA ARG A 14 -17.45 2.84 -21.08
C ARG A 14 -18.33 2.44 -19.91
N ARG A 15 -19.60 2.81 -19.98
CA ARG A 15 -20.60 2.42 -19.00
C ARG A 15 -21.18 1.06 -19.35
N SER A 16 -21.82 0.41 -18.39
CA SER A 16 -22.41 -0.93 -18.55
C SER A 16 -23.55 -0.98 -19.58
N ASP A 17 -24.12 0.17 -19.91
CA ASP A 17 -25.10 0.37 -20.98
C ASP A 17 -24.47 0.48 -22.39
N GLY A 18 -23.14 0.33 -22.50
CA GLY A 18 -22.39 0.40 -23.75
C GLY A 18 -22.07 1.82 -24.22
N THR A 19 -22.54 2.86 -23.51
CA THR A 19 -22.26 4.25 -23.87
C THR A 19 -20.87 4.69 -23.39
N VAL A 20 -20.25 5.63 -24.10
CA VAL A 20 -18.94 6.17 -23.75
C VAL A 20 -19.12 7.59 -23.21
N GLY A 21 -18.65 7.83 -21.98
CA GLY A 21 -18.74 9.14 -21.33
C GLY A 21 -17.43 9.58 -20.70
N SER A 22 -17.30 10.88 -20.42
CA SER A 22 -16.13 11.43 -19.72
C SER A 22 -16.06 10.96 -18.28
N THR A 23 -14.86 10.65 -17.80
CA THR A 23 -14.58 10.39 -16.38
C THR A 23 -14.54 11.68 -15.56
N GLY A 24 -14.58 11.55 -14.24
CA GLY A 24 -14.43 12.68 -13.31
C GLY A 24 -13.11 13.43 -13.50
N GLY A 25 -13.15 14.76 -13.33
CA GLY A 25 -12.03 15.70 -13.57
C GLY A 25 -10.74 15.39 -12.80
N HIS A 26 -10.85 14.66 -11.68
CA HIS A 26 -9.70 14.25 -10.86
C HIS A 26 -8.82 13.18 -11.53
N LEU A 27 -9.36 12.38 -12.46
CA LEU A 27 -8.58 11.40 -13.23
C LEU A 27 -7.94 12.00 -14.48
N SER A 28 -8.35 13.21 -14.87
CA SER A 28 -7.83 13.92 -16.05
C SER A 28 -6.69 14.88 -15.72
N SER A 29 -6.40 15.11 -14.43
CA SER A 29 -5.30 15.95 -13.98
C SER A 29 -4.27 15.12 -13.22
N LEU A 30 -3.12 14.86 -13.84
CA LEU A 30 -1.93 14.31 -13.18
C LEU A 30 -1.23 15.35 -12.26
N ALA A 31 -1.89 16.47 -11.92
CA ALA A 31 -1.34 17.44 -10.99
C ALA A 31 -1.49 16.91 -9.56
N VAL A 32 -0.43 16.29 -9.05
CA VAL A 32 -0.30 15.90 -7.64
C VAL A 32 -0.04 17.17 -6.81
N ASP A 33 -0.98 17.53 -5.95
CA ASP A 33 -0.82 18.63 -5.00
C ASP A 33 0.06 18.18 -3.82
N GLU A 34 1.32 18.65 -3.80
CA GLU A 34 2.31 18.34 -2.76
C GLU A 34 1.83 18.70 -1.35
N ALA A 35 1.03 19.76 -1.21
CA ALA A 35 0.48 20.17 0.09
C ALA A 35 -0.57 19.16 0.59
N ALA A 36 -1.33 18.54 -0.31
CA ALA A 36 -2.27 17.48 0.01
C ALA A 36 -1.55 16.20 0.42
N VAL A 37 -0.43 15.85 -0.22
CA VAL A 37 0.42 14.70 0.16
C VAL A 37 1.03 14.92 1.54
N ALA A 38 1.59 16.09 1.83
CA ALA A 38 2.15 16.39 3.16
C ALA A 38 1.10 16.32 4.28
N LYS A 39 -0.13 16.77 4.02
CA LYS A 39 -1.26 16.61 4.94
C LYS A 39 -1.71 15.15 5.08
N ALA A 40 -1.69 14.37 4.00
CA ALA A 40 -2.01 12.95 4.01
C ALA A 40 -0.99 12.15 4.84
N VAL A 41 0.32 12.43 4.71
CA VAL A 41 1.39 11.80 5.51
C VAL A 41 1.22 12.11 7.00
N LYS A 42 0.96 13.38 7.37
CA LYS A 42 0.69 13.75 8.77
C LYS A 42 -0.58 13.11 9.33
N LYS A 43 -1.64 12.99 8.51
CA LYS A 43 -2.89 12.32 8.90
C LYS A 43 -2.70 10.81 9.04
N HIS A 44 -1.87 10.20 8.19
CA HIS A 44 -1.53 8.78 8.30
C HIS A 44 -0.73 8.52 9.58
N LYS A 45 0.25 9.37 9.92
CA LYS A 45 1.01 9.29 11.17
C LYS A 45 0.15 9.48 12.42
N LYS A 46 -0.93 10.25 12.34
CA LYS A 46 -1.90 10.42 13.45
C LYS A 46 -2.88 9.24 13.57
N LYS A 47 -3.16 8.52 12.48
CA LYS A 47 -4.00 7.31 12.47
C LYS A 47 -3.26 6.04 12.88
N THR A 48 -1.94 6.02 12.83
CA THR A 48 -1.11 4.91 13.34
C THR A 48 -0.87 4.95 14.86
N HIS A 49 -1.55 5.85 15.60
CA HIS A 49 -1.45 5.96 17.06
C HIS A 49 -2.78 5.70 17.78
N SER A 50 -3.70 4.96 17.14
CA SER A 50 -4.91 4.49 17.79
C SER A 50 -5.06 2.98 17.55
N GLY A 51 -4.37 2.19 18.39
CA GLY A 51 -4.42 0.74 18.40
C GLY A 51 -3.05 0.13 18.70
N ASP A 52 -2.65 0.15 19.98
CA ASP A 52 -1.52 -0.60 20.53
C ASP A 52 -1.73 -2.13 20.39
N ASP A 53 -1.69 -2.67 19.18
CA ASP A 53 -1.66 -4.12 18.93
C ASP A 53 -0.36 -4.57 18.24
N ASP A 54 0.64 -3.69 18.17
CA ASP A 54 1.99 -4.07 17.79
C ASP A 54 2.77 -4.54 19.03
N ALA A 55 2.65 -5.84 19.35
CA ALA A 55 3.43 -6.45 20.42
C ALA A 55 4.83 -6.83 19.91
N GLU A 56 5.88 -6.24 20.51
CA GLU A 56 7.26 -6.66 20.24
C GLU A 56 7.54 -8.01 20.91
N LEU A 57 7.81 -9.04 20.11
CA LEU A 57 8.07 -10.41 20.59
C LEU A 57 9.50 -10.84 20.25
N THR A 58 10.30 -11.13 21.28
CA THR A 58 11.63 -11.72 21.11
C THR A 58 11.57 -13.23 21.33
N VAL A 59 11.72 -14.02 20.27
CA VAL A 59 11.71 -15.50 20.34
C VAL A 59 13.11 -16.06 20.08
N PRO A 60 13.71 -16.82 21.02
CA PRO A 60 14.96 -17.51 20.77
C PRO A 60 14.75 -18.69 19.80
N LEU A 61 15.16 -18.51 18.54
CA LEU A 61 15.14 -19.57 17.53
C LEU A 61 16.51 -20.22 17.34
N SER A 62 16.49 -21.53 17.06
CA SER A 62 17.69 -22.26 16.65
C SER A 62 18.28 -21.66 15.36
N LYS A 63 19.59 -21.79 15.15
CA LYS A 63 20.25 -21.30 13.91
C LYS A 63 19.63 -21.93 12.66
N ARG A 64 19.21 -23.20 12.75
CA ARG A 64 18.62 -23.94 11.63
C ARG A 64 17.25 -23.37 11.24
N ASP A 65 16.40 -23.10 12.22
CA ASP A 65 15.04 -22.62 11.98
C ASP A 65 15.03 -21.17 11.51
N ARG A 66 15.92 -20.33 12.06
CA ARG A 66 16.14 -18.98 11.54
C ARG A 66 16.54 -18.97 10.06
N LYS A 67 17.42 -19.89 9.64
CA LYS A 67 17.84 -20.02 8.23
C LYS A 67 16.69 -20.51 7.34
N ARG A 68 15.87 -21.44 7.84
CA ARG A 68 14.69 -21.96 7.11
C ARG A 68 13.64 -20.88 6.93
N LEU A 69 13.34 -20.11 7.98
CA LEU A 69 12.39 -19.00 7.94
C LEU A 69 12.80 -17.98 6.88
N ARG A 70 14.06 -17.53 6.91
CA ARG A 70 14.59 -16.57 5.92
C ARG A 70 14.45 -17.08 4.49
N ARG A 71 14.91 -18.31 4.20
CA ARG A 71 14.81 -18.89 2.86
C ARG A 71 13.37 -19.00 2.35
N LYS A 72 12.42 -19.31 3.23
CA LYS A 72 11.00 -19.34 2.88
C LYS A 72 10.47 -17.94 2.64
N ALA A 73 10.81 -16.98 3.51
CA ALA A 73 10.44 -15.58 3.34
C ALA A 73 10.92 -15.03 1.98
N ASP A 74 12.19 -15.26 1.64
CA ASP A 74 12.78 -14.87 0.35
C ASP A 74 12.01 -15.44 -0.85
N ALA A 75 11.57 -16.71 -0.77
CA ALA A 75 10.83 -17.37 -1.84
C ALA A 75 9.44 -16.76 -2.08
N TYR A 76 8.84 -16.16 -1.04
CA TYR A 76 7.54 -15.48 -1.13
C TYR A 76 7.67 -13.96 -1.26
N GLY A 77 8.89 -13.42 -1.32
CA GLY A 77 9.13 -11.98 -1.33
C GLY A 77 8.76 -11.28 -0.02
N TRP A 78 8.77 -12.01 1.09
CA TRP A 78 8.45 -11.50 2.43
C TRP A 78 9.70 -11.20 3.24
N THR A 79 9.56 -10.31 4.23
CA THR A 79 10.59 -10.14 5.27
C THR A 79 10.55 -11.31 6.26
N ALA A 80 11.61 -11.47 7.05
CA ALA A 80 11.66 -12.52 8.07
C ALA A 80 10.59 -12.29 9.16
N GLU A 81 10.30 -11.03 9.46
CA GLU A 81 9.29 -10.57 10.41
C GLU A 81 7.88 -10.88 9.91
N GLU A 82 7.58 -10.57 8.65
CA GLU A 82 6.28 -10.88 8.01
C GLU A 82 6.02 -12.38 7.96
N ALA A 83 7.04 -13.16 7.58
CA ALA A 83 6.95 -14.61 7.58
C ALA A 83 6.74 -15.18 9.01
N ALA A 84 7.39 -14.60 10.02
CA ALA A 84 7.18 -14.99 11.42
C ALA A 84 5.77 -14.67 11.90
N ALA A 85 5.27 -13.46 11.62
CA ALA A 85 3.92 -13.04 11.95
C ALA A 85 2.86 -13.94 11.29
N HIS A 86 3.09 -14.33 10.03
CA HIS A 86 2.21 -15.27 9.33
C HIS A 86 2.17 -16.64 10.02
N VAL A 87 3.33 -17.17 10.44
CA VAL A 87 3.39 -18.46 11.15
C VAL A 87 2.64 -18.38 12.48
N LEU A 88 2.82 -17.30 13.24
CA LEU A 88 2.13 -17.10 14.52
C LEU A 88 0.61 -16.98 14.34
N ARG A 89 0.16 -16.26 13.31
CA ARG A 89 -1.27 -16.14 12.98
C ARG A 89 -1.87 -17.50 12.59
N ALA A 90 -1.22 -18.21 11.67
CA ALA A 90 -1.67 -19.54 11.25
C ALA A 90 -1.72 -20.55 12.40
N TRP A 91 -0.84 -20.42 13.40
CA TRP A 91 -0.87 -21.25 14.61
C TRP A 91 -1.97 -20.84 15.58
N ALA A 92 -2.30 -19.55 15.71
CA ALA A 92 -3.34 -19.07 16.62
C ALA A 92 -4.78 -19.34 16.10
N ASP A 93 -4.93 -19.57 14.81
CA ASP A 93 -6.22 -19.88 14.16
C ASP A 93 -6.60 -21.39 14.27
N GLU A 94 -5.71 -22.26 14.78
CA GLU A 94 -5.97 -23.67 15.14
C GLU A 94 -6.38 -23.83 16.62
#